data_AF-A0A256GD13-F1
#
_entry.id   AF-A0A256GD13-F1
#
_cell.length_a   1.000
_cell.length_b   1.000
_cell.length_c   1.000
_cell.angle_alpha   90.00
_cell.angle_beta   90.00
_cell.angle_gamma   90.00
#
_symmetry.space_group_name_H-M   'P 1'
#
loop_
_entity.id
_entity.type
_entity.pdbx_description
1 polymer ?
#
loop_
_entity_poly.entity_id
_entity_poly.type
_entity_poly.pdbx_seq_one_letter_code
_entity_poly.pdbx_strand_id
1 'polypeptide(L)' 'MGSSVYNIAVILGLTMLVPSEAITVERTLIAVDIPVMAAATVLCVPAFLTGRTLSRAEGAAFVGCYIAYFAYLMLART' A
#
# COMPACT_ATOMS: atom_id res chain seq x y z
N MET A 1 7.97 -2.44 9.24
CA MET A 1 7.51 -1.08 9.57
C MET A 1 8.41 -0.02 8.93
N GLY A 2 9.72 0.02 9.20
CA GLY A 2 10.60 1.10 8.71
C GLY A 2 10.76 1.20 7.17
N SER A 3 10.77 0.07 6.46
CA SER A 3 11.01 0.06 5.01
C SER A 3 9.92 0.81 4.20
N SER A 4 8.64 0.70 4.56
CA SER A 4 7.56 1.42 3.86
C SER A 4 7.64 2.93 4.08
N VAL A 5 7.95 3.36 5.31
CA VAL A 5 8.14 4.78 5.63
C VAL A 5 9.35 5.35 4.90
N TYR A 6 10.46 4.61 4.86
CA TYR A 6 11.65 5.01 4.10
C TYR A 6 11.37 5.12 2.60
N ASN A 7 10.64 4.17 2.02
CA ASN A 7 10.27 4.24 0.60
C ASN A 7 9.43 5.47 0.26
N ILE A 8 8.48 5.85 1.11
CA ILE A 8 7.63 7.02 0.86
C ILE A 8 8.38 8.33 1.17
N ALA A 9 9.05 8.43 2.32
CA ALA A 9 9.67 9.68 2.74
C ALA A 9 10.95 9.99 1.97
N VAL A 10 11.80 8.99 1.75
CA VAL A 10 13.13 9.18 1.16
C VAL A 10 13.10 8.86 -0.32
N ILE A 11 12.71 7.65 -0.72
CA ILE A 11 12.80 7.26 -2.14
C ILE A 11 11.82 8.08 -2.99
N LEU A 12 10.52 8.06 -2.65
CA LEU A 12 9.51 8.82 -3.40
C LEU A 12 9.73 10.34 -3.29
N GLY A 13 10.14 10.82 -2.10
CA GLY A 13 10.48 12.23 -1.90
C GLY A 13 11.61 12.70 -2.80
N LEU A 14 12.70 11.92 -2.89
CA LEU A 14 13.82 12.24 -3.78
C LEU A 14 13.43 12.10 -5.25
N THR A 15 12.66 11.08 -5.64
CA THR A 15 12.22 10.93 -7.04
C THR A 15 11.29 12.05 -7.48
N MET A 16 10.60 12.75 -6.58
CA MET A 16 9.83 13.95 -6.88
C MET A 16 10.69 15.22 -7.03
N LEU A 17 11.87 15.27 -6.42
CA LEU A 17 12.73 16.48 -6.40
C LEU A 17 13.72 16.54 -7.55
N VAL A 18 14.09 15.40 -8.13
CA VAL A 18 15.11 15.32 -9.20
C VAL A 18 14.58 15.73 -10.58
N PRO A 19 13.39 15.28 -11.03
CA PRO A 19 12.84 15.67 -12.33
C PRO A 19 12.43 17.15 -12.34
N SER A 20 12.77 17.84 -13.42
CA SER A 20 12.34 19.23 -13.68
C SER A 20 10.88 19.33 -14.17
N GLU A 21 10.30 18.22 -14.60
CA GLU A 21 8.92 18.13 -15.07
C GLU A 21 8.03 17.41 -14.06
N ALA A 22 6.74 17.75 -14.06
CA ALA A 22 5.78 17.15 -13.16
C ALA A 22 5.59 15.65 -13.49
N ILE A 23 5.74 14.80 -12.48
CA ILE A 23 5.44 13.38 -12.59
C ILE A 23 3.94 13.23 -12.86
N THR A 24 3.59 12.66 -14.02
CA THR A 24 2.20 12.40 -14.36
C THR A 24 1.68 11.26 -13.49
N VAL A 25 0.73 11.57 -12.61
CA VAL A 25 0.11 10.58 -11.73
C VAL A 25 -1.20 10.13 -12.34
N GLU A 26 -1.36 8.81 -12.44
CA GLU A 26 -2.59 8.24 -12.96
C GLU A 26 -3.76 8.43 -11.98
N ARG A 27 -4.94 8.79 -12.50
CA ARG A 27 -6.13 9.09 -11.67
C ARG A 27 -6.56 7.91 -10.81
N THR A 28 -6.42 6.68 -11.31
CA THR A 28 -6.72 5.45 -10.57
C THR A 28 -5.80 5.27 -9.36
N LEU A 29 -4.53 5.67 -9.46
CA LEU A 29 -3.60 5.59 -8.32
C LEU A 29 -4.07 6.46 -7.16
N ILE A 30 -4.56 7.67 -7.46
CA ILE A 30 -5.10 8.59 -6.46
C ILE A 30 -6.44 8.09 -5.90
N ALA A 31 -7.33 7.59 -6.77
CA ALA A 31 -8.69 7.23 -6.40
C ALA A 31 -8.83 5.84 -5.75
N VAL A 32 -7.90 4.92 -6.01
CA VAL A 32 -7.99 3.52 -5.56
C VAL A 32 -6.75 3.12 -4.77
N ASP A 33 -5.56 3.21 -5.37
CA ASP A 33 -4.35 2.62 -4.78
C ASP A 33 -4.00 3.30 -3.45
N ILE A 34 -3.98 4.64 -3.39
CA ILE A 34 -3.70 5.40 -2.16
C ILE A 34 -4.72 5.08 -1.04
N PRO A 35 -6.04 5.16 -1.28
CA PRO A 35 -7.04 4.75 -0.29
C PRO A 35 -6.90 3.30 0.18
N VAL A 36 -6.61 2.37 -0.72
CA VAL A 36 -6.43 0.94 -0.38
C VAL A 36 -5.19 0.76 0.51
N MET A 37 -4.08 1.43 0.20
CA MET A 37 -2.87 1.41 1.04
C MET A 37 -3.13 2.01 2.44
N ALA A 38 -3.90 3.09 2.52
CA ALA A 38 -4.31 3.70 3.79
C ALA A 38 -5.19 2.75 4.59
N ALA A 39 -6.21 2.14 3.96
CA ALA A 39 -7.09 1.16 4.59
C ALA A 39 -6.32 -0.05 5.11
N ALA A 40 -5.38 -0.58 4.34
CA ALA A 40 -4.50 -1.68 4.77
C ALA A 40 -3.65 -1.29 5.98
N THR A 41 -3.13 -0.07 6.01
CA THR A 41 -2.36 0.45 7.15
C THR A 41 -3.21 0.55 8.42
N VAL A 42 -4.45 1.03 8.29
CA VAL A 42 -5.41 1.09 9.40
C VAL A 42 -5.79 -0.32 9.88
N LEU A 43 -6.00 -1.27 8.96
CA LEU A 43 -6.29 -2.67 9.29
C LEU A 43 -5.15 -3.35 10.05
N CYS A 44 -3.90 -2.95 9.79
CA CYS A 44 -2.74 -3.43 10.52
C CYS A 44 -2.73 -2.98 12.00
N VAL A 45 -3.36 -1.85 12.35
CA VAL A 45 -3.38 -1.34 13.73
C VAL A 45 -3.99 -2.34 14.73
N PRO A 46 -5.23 -2.84 14.56
CA PRO A 46 -5.79 -3.84 15.48
C PRO A 46 -5.00 -5.16 15.44
N ALA A 47 -4.49 -5.56 14.28
CA ALA A 47 -3.69 -6.78 14.15
C ALA A 47 -2.37 -6.71 14.95
N PHE A 48 -1.77 -5.52 15.06
CA PHE A 48 -0.55 -5.33 15.86
C PHE A 48 -0.81 -5.03 17.35
N LEU A 49 -2.01 -4.53 17.69
CA LEU A 49 -2.42 -4.33 19.09
C LEU A 49 -2.67 -5.66 19.80
N THR A 50 -3.10 -6.69 19.07
CA THR A 50 -3.31 -8.04 19.62
C THR A 50 -1.97 -8.76 19.79
N GLY A 51 -1.40 -8.73 20.99
CA GLY A 51 -0.28 -9.59 21.39
C GLY A 51 1.07 -9.35 20.70
N ARG A 52 1.18 -8.35 19.80
CA ARG A 52 2.36 -8.10 18.94
C ARG A 52 2.77 -9.27 18.04
N THR A 53 1.90 -10.27 17.89
CA THR A 53 2.17 -11.48 17.11
C THR A 53 1.07 -11.66 16.07
N LEU A 54 1.45 -11.59 14.80
CA LEU A 54 0.52 -11.85 13.71
C LEU A 54 0.28 -13.35 13.61
N SER A 55 -0.95 -13.79 13.86
CA SER A 55 -1.31 -15.20 13.70
C SER A 55 -1.29 -15.59 12.23
N ARG A 56 -1.16 -16.90 11.96
CA ARG A 56 -1.21 -17.43 10.58
C ARG A 56 -2.53 -17.09 9.88
N ALA A 57 -3.63 -17.04 10.63
CA ALA A 57 -4.95 -16.72 10.10
C ALA A 57 -5.05 -15.24 9.70
N GLU A 58 -4.57 -14.32 10.54
CA GLU A 58 -4.52 -12.89 10.21
C GLU A 58 -3.61 -12.64 9.01
N GLY A 59 -2.42 -13.24 8.99
CA GLY A 59 -1.50 -13.17 7.86
C GLY A 59 -2.13 -13.69 6.56
N ALA A 60 -2.85 -14.81 6.61
CA ALA A 60 -3.57 -15.35 5.46
C ALA A 60 -4.69 -14.41 4.99
N ALA A 61 -5.41 -13.74 5.91
CA ALA A 61 -6.41 -12.75 5.56
C ALA A 61 -5.79 -11.54 4.83
N PHE A 62 -4.67 -11.01 5.32
CA PHE A 62 -3.94 -9.93 4.64
C PHE A 62 -3.47 -10.33 3.24
N VAL A 63 -2.93 -11.55 3.09
CA VAL A 63 -2.54 -12.09 1.78
C VAL A 63 -3.74 -12.25 0.85
N GLY A 64 -4.88 -12.74 1.37
CA GLY A 64 -6.13 -12.83 0.61
C GLY A 64 -6.62 -11.47 0.11
N CYS A 65 -6.61 -10.44 0.96
CA CYS A 65 -6.91 -9.07 0.56
C CYS A 65 -5.97 -8.57 -0.54
N TYR A 66 -4.68 -8.85 -0.43
CA TYR A 66 -3.69 -8.47 -1.43
C TYR A 66 -3.96 -9.15 -2.78
N ILE A 67 -4.23 -10.45 -2.79
CA ILE A 67 -4.57 -11.20 -4.02
C ILE A 67 -5.85 -10.65 -4.66
N ALA A 68 -6.88 -10.37 -3.86
CA ALA A 68 -8.13 -9.80 -4.37
C ALA A 68 -7.91 -8.42 -5.02
N TYR A 69 -7.13 -7.55 -4.36
CA TYR A 69 -6.75 -6.26 -4.92
C TYR A 69 -5.92 -6.38 -6.20
N PHE A 70 -4.96 -7.31 -6.23
CA PHE A 70 -4.12 -7.56 -7.40
C PHE A 70 -4.94 -8.08 -8.58
N ALA A 71 -5.88 -9.00 -8.34
CA ALA A 71 -6.79 -9.50 -9.36
C ALA A 71 -7.73 -8.40 -9.88
N TYR A 72 -8.26 -7.56 -8.99
CA TYR A 72 -9.04 -6.37 -9.38
C TYR A 72 -8.23 -5.45 -10.28
N LEU A 73 -6.98 -5.16 -9.92
CA LEU A 73 -6.09 -4.33 -10.73
C LEU A 73 -5.83 -4.98 -12.10
N MET A 74 -5.56 -6.28 -12.17
CA MET A 74 -5.38 -6.94 -13.47
C MET A 74 -6.61 -6.83 -14.35
N LEU A 75 -7.80 -7.11 -13.83
CA LEU A 75 -9.06 -7.05 -14.58
C LEU A 75 -9.45 -5.62 -14.98
N ALA A 76 -9.15 -4.62 -14.15
CA ALA A 76 -9.46 -3.22 -14.42
C ALA A 76 -8.46 -2.54 -15.37
N ARG A 77 -7.30 -3.18 -15.61
CA ARG A 77 -6.19 -2.63 -16.42
C ARG A 77 -5.94 -3.38 -17.73
N THR A 78 -6.56 -4.54 -17.93
CA THR A 78 -6.70 -5.21 -19.23
C THR A 78 -7.89 -4.64 -19.99
#